data_AF-A0A931DT77-F1
#
_entry.id   AF-A0A931DT77-F1
#
_cell.length_a   1.000
_cell.length_b   1.000
_cell.length_c   1.000
_cell.angle_alpha   90.00
_cell.angle_beta   90.00
_cell.angle_gamma   90.00
#
_symmetry.space_group_name_H-M   'P 1'
#
loop_
_entity.id
_entity.type
_entity.pdbx_description
1 polymer ?
#
loop_
_entity_poly.entity_id
_entity_poly.type
_entity_poly.pdbx_seq_one_letter_code
_entity_poly.pdbx_strand_id
1 'polypeptide(L)'
;MLHLFLRAFQWYAIKYYYEEAIMSAITATEARKSLFGLIQQVNDDHTVVEVVSRHGNAVILSKDDYDAITETAYLLRNPANAERLLTAIERVRRGEFEQHDLTTE
;
A
#
# COMPACT_ATOMS: atom_id res chain seq x y z
N MET A 1 -21.38 5.59 -8.03
CA MET A 1 -21.42 5.80 -6.57
C MET A 1 -20.36 4.96 -5.86
N LEU A 2 -20.46 3.63 -5.87
CA LEU A 2 -19.52 2.73 -5.16
C LEU A 2 -18.07 2.74 -5.72
N HIS A 3 -17.90 2.89 -7.05
CA HIS A 3 -16.57 3.05 -7.66
C HIS A 3 -15.86 4.36 -7.27
N LEU A 4 -16.64 5.44 -7.07
CA LEU A 4 -16.12 6.74 -6.58
C LEU A 4 -15.78 6.66 -5.10
N PHE A 5 -16.59 5.96 -4.31
CA PHE A 5 -16.33 5.71 -2.89
C PHE A 5 -15.08 4.88 -2.67
N LEU A 6 -14.88 3.80 -3.43
CA LEU A 6 -13.67 2.97 -3.35
C LEU A 6 -12.41 3.73 -3.80
N ARG A 7 -12.50 4.55 -4.85
CA ARG A 7 -11.39 5.43 -5.25
C ARG A 7 -11.08 6.49 -4.19
N ALA A 8 -12.10 7.09 -3.59
CA ALA A 8 -11.92 8.08 -2.52
C ALA A 8 -11.38 7.44 -1.24
N PHE A 9 -11.85 6.24 -0.88
CA PHE A 9 -11.38 5.47 0.27
C PHE A 9 -9.96 4.95 0.07
N GLN A 10 -9.61 4.48 -1.13
CA GLN A 10 -8.22 4.17 -1.49
C GLN A 10 -7.34 5.41 -1.42
N TRP A 11 -7.79 6.52 -2.00
CA TRP A 11 -7.04 7.77 -1.93
C TRP A 11 -6.84 8.23 -0.49
N TYR A 12 -7.88 8.11 0.35
CA TYR A 12 -7.83 8.46 1.76
C TYR A 12 -6.92 7.51 2.55
N ALA A 13 -7.02 6.20 2.34
CA ALA A 13 -6.19 5.19 2.98
C ALA A 13 -4.72 5.33 2.56
N ILE A 14 -4.45 5.49 1.26
CA ILE A 14 -3.10 5.76 0.75
C ILE A 14 -2.57 7.06 1.35
N LYS A 15 -3.35 8.15 1.32
CA LYS A 15 -2.92 9.44 1.88
C LYS A 15 -2.64 9.35 3.39
N TYR A 16 -3.52 8.72 4.17
CA TYR A 16 -3.35 8.60 5.63
C TYR A 16 -2.19 7.68 6.00
N TYR A 17 -2.10 6.50 5.38
CA TYR A 17 -0.97 5.60 5.62
C TYR A 17 0.35 6.23 5.17
N TYR A 18 0.36 7.03 4.11
CA TYR A 18 1.57 7.74 3.68
C TYR A 18 1.91 8.91 4.61
N GLU A 19 0.96 9.73 5.06
CA GLU A 19 1.28 10.82 6.00
C GLU A 19 1.83 10.29 7.34
N GLU A 20 1.40 9.11 7.80
CA GLU A 20 1.98 8.44 8.97
C GLU A 20 3.30 7.70 8.67
N ALA A 21 3.46 7.14 7.46
CA ALA A 21 4.65 6.35 7.08
C ALA A 21 5.78 7.17 6.45
N ILE A 22 5.57 8.44 6.08
CA ILE A 22 6.63 9.33 5.61
C ILE A 22 7.58 9.57 6.80
N MET A 23 8.65 8.77 6.83
CA MET A 23 9.69 8.88 7.84
C MET A 23 10.62 10.07 7.57
N SER A 24 10.70 10.54 6.32
CA SER A 24 11.52 11.70 5.98
C SER A 24 11.04 12.40 4.70
N ALA A 25 11.11 13.73 4.72
CA ALA A 25 10.93 14.58 3.55
C ALA A 25 12.27 15.22 3.20
N ILE A 26 12.71 15.06 1.95
CA ILE A 26 13.97 15.58 1.45
C ILE A 26 13.75 16.43 0.20
N THR A 27 14.68 17.33 -0.10
CA THR A 27 14.61 18.11 -1.34
C THR A 27 14.97 17.27 -2.57
N ALA A 28 14.45 17.63 -3.74
CA ALA A 28 14.84 17.00 -5.00
C ALA A 28 16.35 17.05 -5.28
N THR A 29 17.07 18.03 -4.71
CA THR A 29 18.54 18.12 -4.84
C THR A 29 19.24 17.09 -3.97
N GLU A 30 18.77 16.86 -2.75
CA GLU A 30 19.30 15.80 -1.86
C GLU A 30 18.98 14.42 -2.41
N ALA A 31 17.75 14.21 -2.88
CA ALA A 31 17.33 12.96 -3.51
C ALA A 31 18.23 12.60 -4.71
N ARG A 32 18.55 13.58 -5.56
CA ARG A 32 19.47 13.37 -6.69
C ARG A 32 20.88 12.98 -6.25
N LYS A 33 21.40 13.58 -5.17
CA LYS A 33 22.74 13.28 -4.66
C LYS A 33 22.85 11.89 -4.04
N SER A 34 21.75 11.37 -3.50
CA SER A 34 21.72 10.16 -2.68
C SER A 34 20.80 9.06 -3.25
N LEU A 35 20.45 9.14 -4.54
CA LEU A 35 19.39 8.31 -5.14
C LEU A 35 19.57 6.81 -4.91
N PHE A 36 20.78 6.28 -5.10
CA PHE A 36 21.04 4.85 -4.87
C PHE A 36 20.91 4.44 -3.40
N GLY A 37 21.34 5.31 -2.48
CA GLY A 37 21.16 5.06 -1.05
C GLY A 37 19.68 5.09 -0.65
N LEU A 38 18.90 6.02 -1.22
CA LEU A 38 17.46 6.06 -1.01
C LEU A 38 16.76 4.82 -1.56
N ILE A 39 17.13 4.36 -2.76
CA ILE A 39 16.60 3.12 -3.32
C ILE A 39 16.89 1.94 -2.39
N GLN A 40 18.11 1.82 -1.89
CA GLN A 40 18.44 0.76 -0.95
C GLN A 40 17.63 0.86 0.34
N GLN A 41 17.59 2.06 0.96
CA GLN A 41 16.85 2.29 2.20
C GLN A 41 15.36 1.94 2.08
N VAL A 42 14.67 2.37 1.01
CA VAL A 42 13.24 2.07 0.87
C VAL A 42 12.97 0.57 0.67
N ASN A 43 13.88 -0.18 0.05
CA ASN A 43 13.74 -1.62 -0.13
C ASN A 43 14.09 -2.39 1.15
N ASP A 44 15.13 -1.99 1.88
CA ASP A 44 15.58 -2.69 3.08
C ASP A 44 14.67 -2.40 4.28
N ASP A 45 14.27 -1.14 4.46
CA ASP A 45 13.52 -0.69 5.64
C ASP A 45 12.00 -0.63 5.40
N HIS A 46 11.51 -0.86 4.17
CA HIS A 46 10.12 -0.64 3.77
C HIS A 46 9.59 0.75 4.18
N THR A 47 10.44 1.76 4.00
CA THR A 47 10.15 3.15 4.35
C THR A 47 9.71 3.96 3.15
N VAL A 48 8.95 5.02 3.41
CA VAL A 48 8.46 5.96 2.41
C VAL A 48 9.21 7.28 2.55
N VAL A 49 9.73 7.80 1.44
CA VAL A 49 10.45 9.09 1.39
C VAL A 49 9.73 10.07 0.48
N GLU A 50 9.35 11.22 1.03
CA GLU A 50 8.81 12.32 0.24
C GLU A 50 9.94 13.17 -0.37
N VAL A 51 9.87 13.41 -1.67
CA VAL A 51 10.77 14.29 -2.42
C VAL A 51 10.06 15.59 -2.74
N VAL A 52 10.47 16.67 -2.08
CA VAL A 52 9.90 18.00 -2.21
C VAL A 52 10.59 18.79 -3.33
N SER A 53 9.80 19.38 -4.23
CA SER A 53 10.28 20.21 -5.34
C SER A 53 9.37 21.40 -5.61
N ARG A 54 9.91 22.43 -6.27
CA ARG A 54 9.16 23.63 -6.70
C ARG A 54 8.03 23.31 -7.69
N HIS A 55 8.08 22.16 -8.35
CA HIS A 55 7.10 21.73 -9.36
C HIS A 55 6.12 20.68 -8.83
N GLY A 56 6.10 20.45 -7.52
CA GLY A 56 5.29 19.42 -6.88
C GLY A 56 6.14 18.33 -6.25
N ASN A 57 5.53 17.55 -5.36
CA ASN A 57 6.22 16.52 -4.59
C ASN A 57 6.07 15.16 -5.27
N ALA A 58 7.07 14.32 -5.08
CA ALA A 58 7.06 12.92 -5.48
C ALA A 58 7.32 12.05 -4.26
N VAL A 59 7.05 10.75 -4.38
CA VAL A 59 7.32 9.79 -3.31
C VAL A 59 8.15 8.65 -3.86
N ILE A 60 9.14 8.22 -3.08
CA ILE A 60 9.96 7.03 -3.34
C ILE A 60 9.58 5.97 -2.31
N LEU A 61 9.32 4.76 -2.78
CA LEU A 61 9.02 3.57 -2.00
C LEU A 61 9.58 2.33 -2.71
N SER A 62 9.64 1.19 -2.03
CA SER A 62 10.03 -0.07 -2.65
C SER A 62 9.03 -0.50 -3.73
N LYS A 63 9.50 -1.34 -4.66
CA LYS A 63 8.62 -1.94 -5.67
C LYS A 63 7.59 -2.88 -5.04
N ASP A 64 8.01 -3.62 -4.03
CA ASP A 64 7.17 -4.60 -3.35
C ASP A 64 6.02 -3.91 -2.59
N ASP A 65 6.29 -2.79 -1.92
CA ASP A 65 5.24 -2.00 -1.26
C ASP A 65 4.26 -1.40 -2.29
N TYR A 66 4.78 -0.93 -3.43
CA TYR A 66 3.93 -0.42 -4.51
C TYR A 66 2.99 -1.50 -5.05
N ASP A 67 3.51 -2.71 -5.25
CA ASP A 67 2.72 -3.85 -5.73
C ASP A 67 1.69 -4.29 -4.71
N ALA A 68 2.08 -4.42 -3.43
CA ALA A 68 1.17 -4.78 -2.34
C ALA A 68 0.01 -3.78 -2.23
N ILE A 69 0.29 -2.48 -2.32
CA ILE A 69 -0.74 -1.43 -2.33
C ILE A 69 -1.65 -1.57 -3.56
N THR A 70 -1.07 -1.79 -4.74
CA THR A 70 -1.79 -1.89 -6.01
C THR A 70 -2.65 -3.14 -6.07
N GLU A 71 -2.15 -4.28 -5.60
CA GLU A 71 -2.87 -5.54 -5.51
C GLU A 71 -4.00 -5.47 -4.49
N THR A 72 -3.74 -4.95 -3.29
CA THR A 72 -4.78 -4.72 -2.29
C THR A 72 -5.85 -3.80 -2.85
N ALA A 73 -5.44 -2.74 -3.56
CA ALA A 73 -6.36 -1.85 -4.23
C ALA A 73 -7.18 -2.55 -5.33
N TYR A 74 -6.58 -3.48 -6.06
CA TYR A 74 -7.26 -4.27 -7.08
C TYR A 74 -8.28 -5.24 -6.45
N LEU A 75 -7.90 -5.98 -5.41
CA LEU A 75 -8.78 -6.92 -4.69
C LEU A 75 -10.03 -6.24 -4.14
N LEU A 76 -9.87 -5.02 -3.63
CA LEU A 76 -10.95 -4.21 -3.06
C LEU A 76 -11.79 -3.47 -4.11
N ARG A 77 -11.38 -3.47 -5.40
CA ARG A 77 -12.11 -2.76 -6.46
C ARG A 77 -13.49 -3.35 -6.73
N ASN A 78 -13.67 -4.66 -6.52
CA ASN A 78 -14.99 -5.30 -6.61
C ASN A 78 -15.63 -5.33 -5.20
N PRO A 79 -16.72 -4.60 -4.97
CA PRO A 79 -17.35 -4.49 -3.65
C PRO A 79 -17.79 -5.85 -3.10
N ALA A 80 -18.32 -6.72 -3.95
CA ALA A 80 -18.71 -8.07 -3.54
C ALA A 80 -17.51 -8.94 -3.15
N ASN A 81 -16.35 -8.72 -3.79
CA ASN A 81 -15.11 -9.42 -3.44
C ASN A 81 -14.50 -8.86 -2.14
N ALA A 82 -14.53 -7.54 -1.97
CA ALA A 82 -14.10 -6.87 -0.75
C ALA A 82 -14.92 -7.34 0.47
N GLU A 83 -16.25 -7.38 0.33
CA GLU A 83 -17.16 -7.86 1.38
C GLU A 83 -16.88 -9.33 1.74
N ARG A 84 -16.68 -10.19 0.73
CA ARG A 84 -16.31 -11.59 0.94
C ARG A 84 -14.98 -11.73 1.68
N LEU A 85 -13.96 -10.97 1.28
CA LEU A 85 -12.63 -11.01 1.91
C LEU A 85 -12.69 -10.53 3.36
N LEU A 86 -13.36 -9.40 3.63
CA LEU A 86 -13.51 -8.87 4.98
C LEU A 86 -14.30 -9.85 5.88
N THR A 87 -15.38 -10.43 5.35
CA THR A 87 -16.17 -11.43 6.08
C THR A 87 -15.34 -12.68 6.39
N ALA A 88 -14.51 -13.15 5.45
CA ALA A 88 -13.62 -14.28 5.67
C ALA A 88 -12.58 -13.99 6.76
N ILE A 89 -11.99 -12.80 6.76
CA ILE A 89 -11.04 -12.36 7.80
C ILE A 89 -11.73 -12.32 9.18
N GLU A 90 -12.95 -11.81 9.27
CA GLU A 90 -13.72 -11.79 10.52
C GLU A 90 -14.02 -13.20 11.03
N ARG A 91 -14.44 -14.11 10.15
CA ARG A 91 -14.69 -15.51 10.49
C ARG A 91 -13.43 -16.18 11.05
N VAL A 92 -12.28 -16.01 10.38
CA VAL A 92 -10.99 -16.53 10.87
C VAL A 92 -10.64 -15.96 12.24
N ARG A 93 -10.82 -14.64 12.46
CA ARG A 93 -10.57 -14.00 13.77
C ARG A 93 -11.47 -14.52 14.89
N ARG A 94 -12.70 -14.96 14.55
CA ARG A 94 -13.65 -15.60 15.48
C ARG A 94 -13.41 -17.11 15.64
N GLY A 95 -12.44 -17.68 14.94
CA GLY A 95 -12.19 -19.12 14.91
C GLY A 95 -13.20 -19.91 14.07
N GLU A 96 -14.01 -19.25 13.25
CA GLU A 96 -15.01 -19.83 12.37
C GLU A 96 -14.37 -20.22 11.02
N PHE A 97 -13.46 -21.19 11.04
CA PHE A 97 -12.83 -21.72 9.82
C PHE A 97 -12.76 -23.24 9.84
N GLU A 98 -12.77 -23.83 8.65
CA GLU A 98 -12.57 -25.27 8.46
C GLU A 98 -11.23 -25.49 7.78
N GLN A 99 -10.42 -26.38 8.35
CA GLN A 99 -9.18 -26.82 7.73
C GLN A 99 -9.50 -27.98 6.79
N HIS A 100 -9.15 -27.82 5.52
CA HIS A 100 -9.26 -28.85 4.50
C HIS A 100 -7.86 -29.20 4.00
N ASP A 101 -7.59 -30.49 3.79
CA ASP A 101 -6.34 -30.92 3.16
C ASP A 101 -6.30 -30.49 1.69
N LEU A 102 -5.09 -30.26 1.16
CA LEU A 102 -4.92 -29.96 -0.26
C LEU A 102 -5.36 -31.17 -1.09
N THR A 103 -6.41 -30.99 -1.88
CA THR A 103 -6.82 -32.00 -2.88
C THR A 103 -5.72 -32.08 -3.94
N THR A 104 -5.03 -33.21 -3.98
CA THR A 104 -4.03 -33.51 -5.02
C THR A 104 -4.78 -34.05 -6.24
N GLU A 105 -5.29 -33.16 -7.08
CA GLU A 105 -5.69 -33.48 -8.47
C GLU A 105 -4.61 -33.02 -9.44
#